data_AF-A0A7V6SR96-F1
#
_entry.id   AF-A0A7V6SR96-F1
#
_cell.length_a   1.000
_cell.length_b   1.000
_cell.length_c   1.000
_cell.angle_alpha   90.00
_cell.angle_beta   90.00
_cell.angle_gamma   90.00
#
_symmetry.space_group_name_H-M   'P 1'
#
loop_
_entity.id
_entity.type
_entity.pdbx_description
1 polymer ?
#
loop_
_entity_poly.entity_id
_entity_poly.type
_entity_poly.pdbx_seq_one_letter_code
_entity_poly.pdbx_strand_id
1 'polypeptide(L)'
;MSKIRPFAALRPSFSNAPDVACLPYDVMDRQEAAEMAEENPKSFLRIVRSEIELPGVDAYDERVYEKAKENLEAFEENGYLIRDKKPHLYVYAQTMEGRTQRGIVACANIDEYLEGKIKRHELTRVEKELDRFRHFDVTNANTEPVFFAYRSHPGVKAVLDEICQQDPAVHFTSEDGITHTCYVVDDPLQEEKLLRFFEEMDALYIADGHHRTASAAKVGRKRRGEHPNYSGDEAFHYFLAVLF
;
A
#
# COMPACT_ATOMS: atom_id res chain seq x y z
N MET A 1 -6.72 17.76 12.08
CA MET A 1 -6.31 17.11 10.82
C MET A 1 -6.17 15.63 11.13
N SER A 2 -6.94 14.77 10.46
CA SER A 2 -6.93 13.32 10.75
C SER A 2 -5.57 12.70 10.42
N LYS A 3 -5.16 11.69 11.20
CA LYS A 3 -3.89 10.95 11.03
C LYS A 3 -3.82 10.13 9.75
N ILE A 4 -4.99 9.87 9.17
CA ILE A 4 -5.16 9.11 7.94
C ILE A 4 -5.99 9.90 6.95
N ARG A 5 -5.80 9.63 5.66
CA ARG A 5 -6.48 10.31 4.57
C ARG A 5 -7.07 9.30 3.57
N PRO A 6 -8.32 9.50 3.11
CA PRO A 6 -8.88 8.70 2.02
C PRO A 6 -8.17 9.00 0.69
N PHE A 7 -8.12 8.02 -0.19
CA PHE A 7 -7.42 8.12 -1.47
C PHE A 7 -8.15 7.33 -2.54
N ALA A 8 -7.92 7.68 -3.81
CA ALA A 8 -8.47 6.92 -4.93
C ALA A 8 -7.52 5.75 -5.23
N ALA A 9 -7.84 4.56 -4.74
CA ALA A 9 -6.98 3.40 -4.90
C ALA A 9 -6.89 2.95 -6.36
N LEU A 10 -5.68 2.54 -6.75
CA LEU A 10 -5.45 1.67 -7.90
C LEU A 10 -5.38 0.24 -7.36
N ARG A 11 -6.48 -0.51 -7.53
CA ARG A 11 -6.68 -1.83 -6.90
C ARG A 11 -7.03 -2.87 -7.95
N PRO A 12 -6.78 -4.17 -7.73
CA PRO A 12 -7.19 -5.18 -8.70
C PRO A 12 -8.70 -5.19 -8.89
N SER A 13 -9.14 -5.53 -10.11
CA SER A 13 -10.53 -5.88 -10.34
C SER A 13 -10.87 -7.17 -9.59
N PHE A 14 -12.15 -7.38 -9.26
CA PHE A 14 -12.59 -8.54 -8.48
C PHE A 14 -12.09 -9.87 -9.06
N SER A 15 -12.17 -10.03 -10.39
CA SER A 15 -11.77 -11.26 -11.09
C SER A 15 -10.26 -11.42 -11.25
N ASN A 16 -9.49 -10.33 -11.24
CA ASN A 16 -8.03 -10.38 -11.42
C ASN A 16 -7.27 -10.41 -10.09
N ALA A 17 -7.92 -10.11 -8.97
CA ALA A 17 -7.30 -10.08 -7.65
C ALA A 17 -6.46 -11.32 -7.28
N PRO A 18 -6.90 -12.58 -7.49
CA PRO A 18 -6.09 -13.75 -7.18
C PRO A 18 -4.81 -13.83 -8.03
N ASP A 19 -4.87 -13.38 -9.28
CA ASP A 19 -3.72 -13.41 -10.19
C ASP A 19 -2.78 -12.21 -9.96
N VAL A 20 -3.31 -11.09 -9.46
CA VAL A 20 -2.51 -9.88 -9.19
C VAL A 20 -1.76 -9.99 -7.88
N ALA A 21 -2.37 -10.54 -6.84
CA ALA A 21 -1.76 -10.63 -5.53
C ALA A 21 -0.42 -11.38 -5.56
N CYS A 22 0.55 -10.91 -4.76
CA CYS A 22 1.86 -11.53 -4.65
C CYS A 22 2.41 -11.41 -3.23
N LEU A 23 3.47 -12.16 -2.95
CA LEU A 23 4.24 -12.04 -1.73
C LEU A 23 5.01 -10.70 -1.68
N PRO A 24 5.40 -10.21 -0.49
CA PRO A 24 6.20 -8.99 -0.35
C PRO A 24 7.54 -9.09 -1.08
N TYR A 25 8.00 -8.01 -1.70
CA TYR A 25 9.18 -8.02 -2.57
C TYR A 25 10.48 -8.54 -1.90
N ASP A 26 10.59 -8.49 -0.58
CA ASP A 26 11.82 -8.78 0.18
C ASP A 26 11.84 -10.18 0.84
N VAL A 27 10.88 -11.05 0.53
CA VAL A 27 10.85 -12.45 1.02
C VAL A 27 11.30 -13.49 -0.02
N MET A 28 11.79 -13.04 -1.17
CA MET A 28 12.25 -13.90 -2.28
C MET A 28 13.47 -13.32 -2.97
N ASP A 29 14.20 -14.13 -3.72
CA ASP A 29 15.24 -13.67 -4.64
C ASP A 29 14.72 -13.44 -6.07
N ARG A 30 15.62 -13.17 -7.03
CA ARG A 30 15.24 -12.90 -8.43
C ARG A 30 14.76 -14.15 -9.15
N GLN A 31 15.37 -15.30 -8.87
CA GLN A 31 15.03 -16.55 -9.51
C GLN A 31 13.65 -17.01 -9.01
N GLU A 32 13.44 -16.99 -7.70
CA GLU A 32 12.15 -17.32 -7.09
C GLU A 32 11.04 -16.40 -7.60
N ALA A 33 11.28 -15.08 -7.68
CA ALA A 33 10.30 -14.13 -8.22
C ALA A 33 9.96 -14.40 -9.70
N ALA A 34 10.95 -14.80 -10.51
CA ALA A 34 10.74 -15.13 -11.92
C ALA A 34 9.92 -16.42 -12.07
N GLU A 35 10.23 -17.45 -11.28
CA GLU A 35 9.49 -18.72 -11.24
C GLU A 35 8.03 -18.50 -10.81
N MET A 36 7.80 -17.70 -9.76
CA MET A 36 6.45 -17.35 -9.28
C MET A 36 5.62 -16.57 -10.31
N ALA A 37 6.26 -15.81 -11.20
CA ALA A 37 5.58 -14.98 -12.19
C ALA A 37 5.50 -15.63 -13.60
N GLU A 38 6.20 -16.74 -13.85
CA GLU A 38 6.45 -17.30 -15.17
C GLU A 38 5.15 -17.51 -15.98
N GLU A 39 4.19 -18.21 -15.40
CA GLU A 39 2.89 -18.51 -16.03
C GLU A 39 1.80 -17.46 -15.75
N ASN A 40 2.12 -16.43 -14.96
CA ASN A 40 1.15 -15.42 -14.53
C ASN A 40 1.54 -14.02 -15.05
N PRO A 41 1.00 -13.59 -16.21
CA PRO A 41 1.26 -12.25 -16.76
C PRO A 41 0.67 -11.12 -15.91
N LYS A 42 -0.25 -11.43 -14.98
CA LYS A 42 -0.89 -10.44 -14.11
C LYS A 42 -0.22 -10.33 -12.74
N SER A 43 0.81 -11.14 -12.46
CA SER A 43 1.50 -11.12 -11.16
C SER A 43 2.08 -9.73 -10.87
N PHE A 44 1.74 -9.16 -9.73
CA PHE A 44 2.27 -7.86 -9.32
C PHE A 44 3.79 -7.88 -9.05
N LEU A 45 4.41 -9.08 -8.98
CA LEU A 45 5.88 -9.23 -9.01
C LEU A 45 6.52 -8.61 -10.24
N ARG A 46 5.80 -8.55 -11.37
CA ARG A 46 6.27 -7.88 -12.58
C ARG A 46 6.47 -6.36 -12.38
N ILE A 47 5.87 -5.79 -11.34
CA ILE A 47 6.04 -4.39 -10.94
C ILE A 47 7.05 -4.31 -9.79
N VAL A 48 6.80 -4.96 -8.65
CA VAL A 48 7.63 -4.80 -7.44
C VAL A 48 9.00 -5.47 -7.53
N ARG A 49 9.15 -6.45 -8.43
CA ARG A 49 10.36 -7.20 -8.79
C ARG A 49 10.60 -7.17 -10.31
N SER A 50 10.37 -6.01 -10.92
CA SER A 50 10.50 -5.80 -12.39
C SER A 50 11.86 -6.19 -13.00
N GLU A 51 12.92 -6.44 -12.20
CA GLU A 51 14.17 -6.96 -12.72
C GLU A 51 14.03 -8.37 -13.32
N ILE A 52 12.99 -9.12 -12.98
CA ILE A 52 12.69 -10.42 -13.61
C ILE A 52 12.38 -10.28 -15.11
N GLU A 53 11.93 -9.10 -15.56
CA GLU A 53 11.63 -8.79 -16.96
C GLU A 53 12.89 -8.42 -17.76
N LEU A 54 14.05 -8.26 -17.11
CA LEU A 54 15.29 -7.76 -17.73
C LEU A 54 16.50 -8.68 -17.49
N PRO A 55 16.53 -9.91 -18.05
CA PRO A 55 17.63 -10.85 -17.86
C PRO A 55 19.01 -10.21 -18.16
N GLY A 56 19.97 -10.41 -17.24
CA GLY A 56 21.34 -9.88 -17.38
C GLY A 56 21.51 -8.40 -17.00
N VAL A 57 20.44 -7.69 -16.64
CA VAL A 57 20.50 -6.35 -16.05
C VAL A 57 20.62 -6.43 -14.54
N ASP A 58 21.42 -5.55 -13.93
CA ASP A 58 21.54 -5.42 -12.48
C ASP A 58 20.20 -4.99 -11.87
N ALA A 59 19.85 -5.55 -10.70
CA ALA A 59 18.54 -5.31 -10.08
C ALA A 59 18.31 -3.84 -9.68
N TYR A 60 19.37 -3.04 -9.56
CA TYR A 60 19.32 -1.64 -9.16
C TYR A 60 19.60 -0.66 -10.33
N ASP A 61 19.66 -1.16 -11.56
CA ASP A 61 19.78 -0.38 -12.79
C ASP A 61 18.52 0.47 -13.01
N GLU A 62 18.68 1.68 -13.55
CA GLU A 62 17.57 2.60 -13.83
C GLU A 62 16.47 1.98 -14.70
N ARG A 63 16.87 1.10 -15.64
CA ARG A 63 15.94 0.40 -16.53
C ARG A 63 14.96 -0.50 -15.79
N VAL A 64 15.32 -1.02 -14.62
CA VAL A 64 14.43 -1.82 -13.78
C VAL A 64 13.28 -0.95 -13.28
N TYR A 65 13.56 0.23 -12.74
CA TYR A 65 12.51 1.12 -12.25
C TYR A 65 11.62 1.66 -13.36
N GLU A 66 12.18 1.96 -14.53
CA GLU A 66 11.38 2.33 -15.72
C GLU A 66 10.49 1.18 -16.18
N LYS A 67 10.98 -0.05 -16.15
CA LYS A 67 10.16 -1.24 -16.45
C LYS A 67 9.02 -1.43 -15.44
N ALA A 68 9.26 -1.18 -14.14
CA ALA A 68 8.20 -1.21 -13.14
C ALA A 68 7.08 -0.20 -13.45
N LYS A 69 7.44 1.01 -13.89
CA LYS A 69 6.48 2.05 -14.29
C LYS A 69 5.68 1.63 -15.51
N GLU A 70 6.35 1.17 -16.57
CA GLU A 70 5.72 0.66 -17.79
C GLU A 70 4.72 -0.46 -17.46
N ASN A 71 5.11 -1.40 -16.60
CA ASN A 71 4.24 -2.50 -16.19
C ASN A 71 3.05 -2.03 -15.36
N LEU A 72 3.22 -1.04 -14.48
CA LEU A 72 2.13 -0.47 -13.69
C LEU A 72 1.10 0.24 -14.59
N GLU A 73 1.57 1.02 -15.57
CA GLU A 73 0.73 1.67 -16.59
C GLU A 73 -0.02 0.62 -17.43
N ALA A 74 0.68 -0.42 -17.88
CA ALA A 74 0.07 -1.53 -18.63
C ALA A 74 -0.98 -2.30 -17.79
N PHE A 75 -0.77 -2.46 -16.49
CA PHE A 75 -1.75 -3.11 -15.61
C PHE A 75 -3.05 -2.30 -15.49
N GLU A 76 -2.95 -0.97 -15.43
CA GLU A 76 -4.12 -0.07 -15.44
C GLU A 76 -4.81 -0.09 -16.81
N GLU A 77 -4.05 0.01 -17.91
CA GLU A 77 -4.59 -0.02 -19.29
C GLU A 77 -5.29 -1.33 -19.64
N ASN A 78 -4.74 -2.47 -19.21
CA ASN A 78 -5.34 -3.79 -19.43
C ASN A 78 -6.52 -4.09 -18.49
N GLY A 79 -6.83 -3.20 -17.54
CA GLY A 79 -7.91 -3.40 -16.56
C GLY A 79 -7.62 -4.47 -15.51
N TYR A 80 -6.35 -4.85 -15.32
CA TYR A 80 -5.93 -5.71 -14.21
C TYR A 80 -6.05 -4.95 -12.89
N LEU A 81 -5.62 -3.70 -12.91
CA LEU A 81 -5.87 -2.71 -11.88
C LEU A 81 -6.91 -1.70 -12.36
N ILE A 82 -7.80 -1.31 -11.46
CA ILE A 82 -8.81 -0.29 -11.69
C ILE A 82 -8.65 0.83 -10.67
N ARG A 83 -8.75 2.07 -11.15
CA ARG A 83 -8.70 3.27 -10.31
C ARG A 83 -10.10 3.66 -9.87
N ASP A 84 -10.30 3.82 -8.58
CA ASP A 84 -11.57 4.35 -8.06
C ASP A 84 -11.75 5.82 -8.46
N LYS A 85 -13.00 6.22 -8.71
CA LYS A 85 -13.33 7.57 -9.22
C LYS A 85 -13.28 8.66 -8.15
N LYS A 86 -13.32 8.27 -6.88
CA LYS A 86 -13.35 9.15 -5.72
C LYS A 86 -12.40 8.59 -4.66
N PRO A 87 -11.88 9.46 -3.78
CA PRO A 87 -11.12 8.98 -2.64
C PRO A 87 -12.03 8.28 -1.63
N HIS A 88 -11.57 7.16 -1.10
CA HIS A 88 -12.23 6.40 -0.04
C HIS A 88 -11.21 5.98 1.02
N LEU A 89 -11.70 5.66 2.22
CA LEU A 89 -11.05 4.66 3.06
C LEU A 89 -11.41 3.26 2.55
N TYR A 90 -10.56 2.28 2.87
CA TYR A 90 -10.83 0.88 2.56
C TYR A 90 -10.66 0.01 3.80
N VAL A 91 -11.30 -1.15 3.81
CA VAL A 91 -11.09 -2.17 4.84
C VAL A 91 -10.46 -3.38 4.19
N TYR A 92 -9.32 -3.81 4.71
CA TYR A 92 -8.66 -5.05 4.30
C TYR A 92 -8.77 -6.09 5.41
N ALA A 93 -9.18 -7.29 5.05
CA ALA A 93 -9.35 -8.41 5.96
C ALA A 93 -8.56 -9.62 5.46
N GLN A 94 -7.88 -10.29 6.39
CA GLN A 94 -7.21 -11.57 6.18
C GLN A 94 -7.84 -12.59 7.10
N THR A 95 -8.27 -13.73 6.55
CA THR A 95 -8.82 -14.84 7.34
C THR A 95 -7.94 -16.06 7.19
N MET A 96 -7.41 -16.53 8.31
CA MET A 96 -6.55 -17.72 8.39
C MET A 96 -7.09 -18.62 9.50
N GLU A 97 -7.33 -19.90 9.21
CA GLU A 97 -7.85 -20.88 10.17
C GLU A 97 -9.12 -20.41 10.92
N GLY A 98 -10.04 -19.74 10.19
CA GLY A 98 -11.29 -19.21 10.75
C GLY A 98 -11.13 -17.96 11.64
N ARG A 99 -9.92 -17.41 11.75
CA ARG A 99 -9.65 -16.15 12.47
C ARG A 99 -9.45 -15.02 11.47
N THR A 100 -10.24 -13.97 11.62
CA THR A 100 -10.17 -12.79 10.75
C THR A 100 -9.49 -11.63 11.45
N GLN A 101 -8.45 -11.07 10.82
CA GLN A 101 -7.86 -9.79 11.18
C GLN A 101 -8.31 -8.73 10.17
N ARG A 102 -8.78 -7.58 10.66
CA ARG A 102 -9.29 -6.45 9.84
C ARG A 102 -8.45 -5.22 10.09
N GLY A 103 -8.09 -4.52 9.03
CA GLY A 103 -7.38 -3.26 9.08
C GLY A 103 -7.96 -2.24 8.10
N ILE A 104 -7.64 -0.98 8.32
CA ILE A 104 -8.05 0.13 7.46
C ILE A 104 -6.91 0.43 6.50
N VAL A 105 -7.19 0.54 5.21
CA VAL A 105 -6.25 1.02 4.22
C VAL A 105 -6.50 2.51 3.99
N ALA A 106 -5.46 3.31 4.19
CA ALA A 106 -5.51 4.75 4.07
C ALA A 106 -4.12 5.32 3.77
N CYS A 107 -4.05 6.62 3.52
CA CYS A 107 -2.77 7.31 3.40
C CYS A 107 -2.37 7.99 4.73
N ALA A 108 -1.18 7.70 5.24
CA ALA A 108 -0.60 8.36 6.42
C ALA A 108 0.27 9.55 6.00
N ASN A 109 0.36 10.59 6.84
CA ASN A 109 1.08 11.82 6.51
C ASN A 109 2.59 11.71 6.83
N ILE A 110 3.45 12.18 5.91
CA ILE A 110 4.90 12.15 6.09
C ILE A 110 5.37 13.04 7.25
N ASP A 111 4.71 14.18 7.52
CA ASP A 111 5.08 15.07 8.61
C ASP A 111 4.82 14.42 9.97
N GLU A 112 3.76 13.62 10.12
CA GLU A 112 3.57 12.85 11.35
C GLU A 112 4.70 11.83 11.60
N TYR A 113 5.26 11.26 10.54
CA TYR A 113 6.46 10.42 10.64
C TYR A 113 7.70 11.24 11.02
N LEU A 114 7.91 12.38 10.35
CA LEU A 114 9.07 13.24 10.59
C LEU A 114 9.07 13.89 11.98
N GLU A 115 7.90 14.19 12.52
CA GLU A 115 7.67 14.74 13.86
C GLU A 115 7.65 13.65 14.95
N GLY A 116 7.73 12.38 14.57
CA GLY A 116 7.73 11.25 15.51
C GLY A 116 6.37 10.96 16.15
N LYS A 117 5.26 11.39 15.55
CA LYS A 117 3.89 10.99 15.92
C LYS A 117 3.58 9.57 15.43
N ILE A 118 4.16 9.16 14.31
CA ILE A 118 4.23 7.76 13.88
C ILE A 118 5.48 7.14 14.53
N LYS A 119 5.26 6.19 15.43
CA LYS A 119 6.32 5.56 16.24
C LYS A 119 7.00 4.45 15.47
N ARG A 120 8.33 4.50 15.48
CA ARG A 120 9.22 3.46 14.92
C ARG A 120 9.87 2.69 16.06
N HIS A 121 10.11 1.40 15.83
CA HIS A 121 10.88 0.54 16.73
C HIS A 121 12.19 0.02 16.12
N GLU A 122 12.45 0.31 14.84
CA GLU A 122 13.66 -0.10 14.11
C GLU A 122 14.33 1.09 13.38
N LEU A 123 15.63 0.92 13.11
CA LEU A 123 16.39 1.77 12.21
C LEU A 123 16.37 1.20 10.80
N THR A 124 16.40 2.08 9.82
CA THR A 124 16.43 1.73 8.41
C THR A 124 17.87 1.70 7.88
N ARG A 125 18.08 0.96 6.79
CA ARG A 125 19.36 0.82 6.08
C ARG A 125 19.27 1.64 4.79
N VAL A 126 20.29 2.46 4.55
CA VAL A 126 20.34 3.42 3.43
C VAL A 126 20.14 2.74 2.07
N GLU A 127 20.76 1.59 1.86
CA GLU A 127 20.67 0.84 0.59
C GLU A 127 19.23 0.41 0.28
N LYS A 128 18.55 -0.23 1.25
CA LYS A 128 17.15 -0.65 1.12
C LYS A 128 16.19 0.53 0.93
N GLU A 129 16.49 1.67 1.56
CA GLU A 129 15.71 2.89 1.37
C GLU A 129 15.91 3.48 -0.02
N LEU A 130 17.12 3.44 -0.57
CA LEU A 130 17.42 4.04 -1.88
C LEU A 130 16.70 3.27 -3.00
N ASP A 131 16.68 1.95 -2.91
CA ASP A 131 15.96 1.10 -3.86
C ASP A 131 14.46 1.41 -3.90
N ARG A 132 13.79 1.36 -2.74
CA ARG A 132 12.35 1.67 -2.64
C ARG A 132 12.05 3.13 -2.97
N PHE A 133 12.95 4.06 -2.63
CA PHE A 133 12.82 5.46 -3.02
C PHE A 133 12.80 5.62 -4.55
N ARG A 134 13.74 4.99 -5.28
CA ARG A 134 13.77 5.04 -6.75
C ARG A 134 12.52 4.40 -7.34
N HIS A 135 12.13 3.24 -6.83
CA HIS A 135 10.93 2.55 -7.27
C HIS A 135 9.68 3.43 -7.12
N PHE A 136 9.44 4.01 -5.94
CA PHE A 136 8.28 4.89 -5.70
C PHE A 136 8.36 6.20 -6.49
N ASP A 137 9.54 6.78 -6.67
CA ASP A 137 9.72 8.04 -7.40
C ASP A 137 9.43 7.86 -8.90
N VAL A 138 9.94 6.78 -9.51
CA VAL A 138 9.78 6.48 -10.94
C VAL A 138 8.36 5.99 -11.26
N THR A 139 7.82 5.04 -10.48
CA THR A 139 6.44 4.55 -10.66
C THR A 139 5.40 5.61 -10.29
N ASN A 140 5.79 6.65 -9.55
CA ASN A 140 4.90 7.66 -9.00
C ASN A 140 3.75 7.06 -8.17
N ALA A 141 4.03 5.95 -7.46
CA ALA A 141 3.06 5.19 -6.68
C ALA A 141 3.71 4.54 -5.45
N ASN A 142 2.91 4.34 -4.39
CA ASN A 142 3.26 3.36 -3.36
C ASN A 142 2.73 2.00 -3.80
N THR A 143 3.63 1.14 -4.25
CA THR A 143 3.28 -0.20 -4.75
C THR A 143 3.06 -1.20 -3.62
N GLU A 144 3.40 -0.85 -2.38
CA GLU A 144 3.21 -1.72 -1.21
C GLU A 144 2.80 -0.89 0.02
N PRO A 145 1.76 -1.29 0.76
CA PRO A 145 1.37 -0.60 1.98
C PRO A 145 2.37 -0.83 3.11
N VAL A 146 2.47 0.15 4.01
CA VAL A 146 3.16 -0.03 5.30
C VAL A 146 2.20 -0.64 6.31
N PHE A 147 2.67 -1.63 7.08
CA PHE A 147 1.87 -2.26 8.12
C PHE A 147 1.98 -1.45 9.41
N PHE A 148 0.88 -0.79 9.79
CA PHE A 148 0.74 -0.07 11.03
C PHE A 148 -0.11 -0.84 12.04
N ALA A 149 0.20 -0.61 13.31
CA ALA A 149 -0.66 -0.93 14.45
C ALA A 149 -1.19 0.36 15.09
N TYR A 150 -2.39 0.30 15.65
CA TYR A 150 -2.94 1.38 16.48
C TYR A 150 -3.55 0.84 17.77
N ARG A 151 -3.82 1.74 18.72
CA ARG A 151 -4.45 1.34 19.98
C ARG A 151 -5.89 0.94 19.72
N SER A 152 -6.26 -0.28 20.10
CA SER A 152 -7.62 -0.81 19.91
C SER A 152 -8.68 0.19 20.38
N HIS A 153 -9.63 0.46 19.49
CA HIS A 153 -10.72 1.42 19.71
C HIS A 153 -12.06 0.74 19.40
N PRO A 154 -12.99 0.62 20.37
CA PRO A 154 -14.24 -0.12 20.18
C PRO A 154 -15.12 0.49 19.09
N GLY A 155 -15.10 1.82 18.93
CA GLY A 155 -15.82 2.51 17.85
C GLY A 155 -15.27 2.17 16.46
N VAL A 156 -13.95 2.00 16.32
CA VAL A 156 -13.35 1.60 15.04
C VAL A 156 -13.80 0.17 14.72
N LYS A 157 -13.68 -0.75 15.69
CA LYS A 157 -14.11 -2.14 15.52
C LYS A 157 -15.58 -2.23 15.09
N ALA A 158 -16.48 -1.49 15.74
CA ALA A 158 -17.90 -1.50 15.40
C ALA A 158 -18.16 -1.05 13.94
N VAL A 159 -17.50 0.02 13.50
CA VAL A 159 -17.64 0.51 12.11
C VAL A 159 -17.07 -0.51 11.11
N LEU A 160 -15.94 -1.15 11.41
CA LEU A 160 -15.40 -2.22 10.56
C LEU A 160 -16.34 -3.43 10.50
N ASP A 161 -16.97 -3.80 11.61
CA ASP A 161 -17.94 -4.90 11.67
C ASP A 161 -19.17 -4.59 10.79
N GLU A 162 -19.62 -3.33 10.73
CA GLU A 162 -20.70 -2.87 9.84
C GLU A 162 -20.28 -2.89 8.37
N ILE A 163 -19.14 -2.30 8.03
CA ILE A 163 -18.62 -2.26 6.64
C ILE A 163 -18.48 -3.67 6.07
N CYS A 164 -18.00 -4.63 6.86
CA CYS A 164 -17.78 -6.00 6.40
C CYS A 164 -19.08 -6.81 6.17
N GLN A 165 -20.27 -6.23 6.37
CA GLN A 165 -21.55 -6.86 6.02
C GLN A 165 -21.97 -6.62 4.56
N GLN A 166 -21.34 -5.66 3.88
CA GLN A 166 -21.62 -5.36 2.48
C GLN A 166 -20.83 -6.29 1.53
N ASP A 167 -21.14 -6.22 0.24
CA ASP A 167 -20.39 -6.96 -0.78
C ASP A 167 -18.93 -6.45 -0.89
N PRO A 168 -17.94 -7.35 -0.91
CA PRO A 168 -16.55 -6.95 -1.03
C PRO A 168 -16.18 -6.51 -2.45
N ALA A 169 -15.27 -5.55 -2.55
CA ALA A 169 -14.71 -5.11 -3.82
C ALA A 169 -13.66 -6.09 -4.37
N VAL A 170 -13.05 -6.88 -3.48
CA VAL A 170 -12.10 -7.96 -3.78
C VAL A 170 -12.33 -9.09 -2.76
N HIS A 171 -12.39 -10.33 -3.23
CA HIS A 171 -12.46 -11.50 -2.36
C HIS A 171 -11.86 -12.73 -3.05
N PHE A 172 -10.80 -13.31 -2.47
CA PHE A 172 -10.17 -14.53 -2.96
C PHE A 172 -9.41 -15.25 -1.85
N THR A 173 -9.07 -16.52 -2.07
CA THR A 173 -8.18 -17.30 -1.21
C THR A 173 -6.88 -17.58 -1.96
N SER A 174 -5.74 -17.22 -1.37
CA SER A 174 -4.41 -17.51 -1.90
C SER A 174 -4.04 -18.99 -1.71
N GLU A 175 -2.98 -19.43 -2.39
CA GLU A 175 -2.52 -20.82 -2.39
C GLU A 175 -2.10 -21.32 -0.99
N ASP A 176 -1.67 -20.43 -0.10
CA ASP A 176 -1.34 -20.70 1.30
C ASP A 176 -2.57 -20.83 2.21
N GLY A 177 -3.78 -20.72 1.65
CA GLY A 177 -5.05 -20.90 2.36
C GLY A 177 -5.53 -19.66 3.11
N ILE A 178 -4.92 -18.49 2.90
CA ILE A 178 -5.38 -17.23 3.49
C ILE A 178 -6.46 -16.60 2.59
N THR A 179 -7.62 -16.27 3.18
CA THR A 179 -8.66 -15.52 2.46
C THR A 179 -8.44 -14.03 2.62
N HIS A 180 -8.25 -13.34 1.50
CA HIS A 180 -8.09 -11.90 1.40
C HIS A 180 -9.40 -11.25 0.95
N THR A 181 -9.87 -10.26 1.70
CA THR A 181 -11.09 -9.52 1.37
C THR A 181 -10.85 -8.03 1.52
N CYS A 182 -11.31 -7.24 0.55
CA CYS A 182 -11.19 -5.79 0.57
C CYS A 182 -12.56 -5.14 0.34
N TYR A 183 -12.88 -4.12 1.12
CA TYR A 183 -14.14 -3.37 1.06
C TYR A 183 -13.86 -1.90 0.83
N VAL A 184 -14.70 -1.24 0.03
CA VAL A 184 -14.68 0.22 -0.14
C VAL A 184 -15.59 0.85 0.91
N VAL A 185 -15.11 1.85 1.64
CA VAL A 185 -15.96 2.63 2.55
C VAL A 185 -16.66 3.72 1.72
N ASP A 186 -17.84 3.41 1.19
CA ASP A 186 -18.61 4.33 0.33
C ASP A 186 -19.65 5.15 1.12
N ASP A 187 -19.97 4.77 2.36
CA ASP A 187 -20.82 5.57 3.26
C ASP A 187 -20.02 6.73 3.88
N PRO A 188 -20.34 8.00 3.57
CA PRO A 188 -19.66 9.16 4.13
C PRO A 188 -19.72 9.23 5.66
N LEU A 189 -20.78 8.70 6.29
CA LEU A 189 -20.91 8.70 7.75
C LEU A 189 -19.96 7.69 8.40
N GLN A 190 -19.73 6.54 7.77
CA GLN A 190 -18.75 5.56 8.22
C GLN A 190 -17.33 6.11 8.07
N GLU A 191 -17.04 6.73 6.93
CA GLU A 191 -15.75 7.39 6.67
C GLU A 191 -15.47 8.49 7.70
N GLU A 192 -16.42 9.41 7.93
CA GLU A 192 -16.26 10.49 8.91
C GLU A 192 -16.00 9.96 10.32
N LYS A 193 -16.74 8.92 10.77
CA LYS A 193 -16.51 8.28 12.07
C LYS A 193 -15.10 7.74 12.20
N LEU A 194 -14.62 7.02 11.19
CA LEU A 194 -13.25 6.48 11.17
C LEU A 194 -12.23 7.62 11.27
N LEU A 195 -12.35 8.64 10.41
CA LEU A 195 -11.43 9.78 10.43
C LEU A 195 -11.36 10.47 11.79
N ARG A 196 -12.49 10.64 12.47
CA ARG A 196 -12.57 11.21 13.82
C ARG A 196 -11.90 10.33 14.88
N PHE A 197 -12.17 9.02 14.87
CA PHE A 197 -11.52 8.11 15.81
C PHE A 197 -10.00 8.12 15.66
N PHE A 198 -9.49 8.17 14.43
CA PHE A 198 -8.04 8.24 14.19
C PHE A 198 -7.43 9.60 14.55
N GLU A 199 -8.18 10.70 14.41
CA GLU A 199 -7.75 12.02 14.85
C GLU A 199 -7.54 12.09 16.37
N GLU A 200 -8.35 11.36 17.14
CA GLU A 200 -8.28 11.30 18.61
C GLU A 200 -7.14 10.40 19.14
N MET A 201 -6.49 9.60 18.29
CA MET A 201 -5.41 8.70 18.73
C MET A 201 -4.10 9.45 18.96
N ASP A 202 -3.36 9.15 20.03
CA ASP A 202 -2.07 9.81 20.32
C ASP A 202 -0.98 9.50 19.29
N ALA A 203 -0.95 8.27 18.79
CA ALA A 203 0.11 7.77 17.91
C ALA A 203 -0.34 6.58 17.06
N LEU A 204 0.33 6.44 15.92
CA LEU A 204 0.33 5.22 15.10
C LEU A 204 1.70 4.55 15.27
N TYR A 205 1.78 3.24 15.05
CA TYR A 205 2.99 2.47 15.27
C TYR A 205 3.33 1.70 14.00
N ILE A 206 4.55 1.84 13.49
CA ILE A 206 5.01 1.01 12.37
C ILE A 206 5.23 -0.40 12.93
N ALA A 207 4.40 -1.35 12.54
CA ALA A 207 4.60 -2.76 12.88
C ALA A 207 5.68 -3.34 11.96
N ASP A 208 5.53 -3.13 10.65
CA ASP A 208 6.49 -3.49 9.61
C ASP A 208 6.50 -2.46 8.46
N GLY A 209 7.63 -2.38 7.74
CA GLY A 209 7.78 -1.53 6.55
C GLY A 209 8.48 -0.19 6.79
N HIS A 210 9.38 -0.11 7.79
CA HIS A 210 10.13 1.11 8.13
C HIS A 210 10.92 1.67 6.93
N HIS A 211 11.51 0.79 6.11
CA HIS A 211 12.19 1.19 4.87
C HIS A 211 11.22 1.83 3.88
N ARG A 212 10.01 1.29 3.73
CA ARG A 212 8.96 1.83 2.86
C ARG A 212 8.50 3.20 3.35
N THR A 213 8.31 3.37 4.66
CA THR A 213 8.00 4.68 5.26
C THR A 213 9.09 5.71 5.01
N ALA A 214 10.35 5.36 5.29
CA ALA A 214 11.49 6.27 5.10
C ALA A 214 11.66 6.65 3.62
N SER A 215 11.47 5.70 2.71
CA SER A 215 11.52 5.92 1.26
C SER A 215 10.41 6.84 0.78
N ALA A 216 9.17 6.62 1.23
CA ALA A 216 8.05 7.49 0.89
C ALA A 216 8.25 8.92 1.43
N ALA A 217 8.76 9.07 2.65
CA ALA A 217 9.12 10.38 3.20
C ALA A 217 10.23 11.08 2.40
N LYS A 218 11.22 10.33 1.88
CA LYS A 218 12.25 10.87 0.98
C LYS A 218 11.66 11.33 -0.35
N VAL A 219 10.77 10.55 -0.98
CA VAL A 219 10.05 10.96 -2.19
C VAL A 219 9.28 12.25 -1.93
N GLY A 220 8.50 12.31 -0.84
CA GLY A 220 7.75 13.51 -0.47
C GLY A 220 8.62 14.75 -0.31
N ARG A 221 9.78 14.64 0.36
CA ARG A 221 10.75 15.74 0.48
C ARG A 221 11.34 16.17 -0.86
N LYS A 222 11.68 15.22 -1.75
CA LYS A 222 12.14 15.53 -3.12
C LYS A 222 11.07 16.31 -3.88
N ARG A 223 9.83 15.83 -3.90
CA ARG A 223 8.69 16.47 -4.58
C ARG A 223 8.40 17.87 -4.02
N ARG A 224 8.49 18.08 -2.70
CA ARG A 224 8.40 19.43 -2.10
C ARG A 224 9.44 20.41 -2.67
N GLY A 225 10.68 19.94 -2.90
CA GLY A 225 11.74 20.74 -3.51
C GLY A 225 11.49 21.04 -4.99
N GLU A 226 10.88 20.11 -5.72
CA GLU A 226 10.46 20.27 -7.12
C GLU A 226 9.22 21.17 -7.27
N HIS A 227 8.40 21.27 -6.23
CA HIS A 227 7.12 22.01 -6.21
C HIS A 227 7.06 23.02 -5.05
N PRO A 228 7.83 24.11 -5.05
CA PRO A 228 7.96 25.02 -3.90
C PRO A 228 6.67 25.73 -3.47
N ASN A 229 5.63 25.72 -4.29
CA ASN A 229 4.33 26.35 -4.03
C ASN A 229 3.24 25.34 -3.61
N TYR A 230 3.64 24.21 -3.01
CA TYR A 230 2.70 23.19 -2.54
C TYR A 230 1.76 23.72 -1.43
N SER A 231 0.53 23.23 -1.36
CA SER A 231 -0.46 23.60 -0.34
C SER A 231 -0.39 22.73 0.92
N GLY A 232 0.17 21.52 0.79
CA GLY A 232 0.19 20.49 1.83
C GLY A 232 -0.81 19.35 1.57
N ASP A 233 -1.72 19.52 0.62
CA ASP A 233 -2.74 18.54 0.25
C ASP A 233 -2.31 17.64 -0.91
N GLU A 234 -1.12 17.84 -1.47
CA GLU A 234 -0.59 17.04 -2.56
C GLU A 234 -0.34 15.60 -2.13
N ALA A 235 -0.53 14.65 -3.05
CA ALA A 235 -0.37 13.22 -2.76
C ALA A 235 1.03 12.87 -2.21
N PHE A 236 2.07 13.61 -2.60
CA PHE A 236 3.44 13.37 -2.12
C PHE A 236 3.66 13.75 -0.64
N HIS A 237 2.65 14.29 0.05
CA HIS A 237 2.66 14.47 1.51
C HIS A 237 2.20 13.22 2.27
N TYR A 238 1.78 12.18 1.55
CA TYR A 238 1.17 11.00 2.15
C TYR A 238 1.73 9.71 1.56
N PHE A 239 1.54 8.60 2.29
CA PHE A 239 1.94 7.29 1.84
C PHE A 239 0.95 6.20 2.26
N LEU A 240 0.84 5.17 1.45
CA LEU A 240 -0.09 4.05 1.66
C LEU A 240 0.26 3.25 2.92
N ALA A 241 -0.74 3.03 3.78
CA ALA A 241 -0.62 2.18 4.96
C ALA A 241 -1.87 1.32 5.15
N VAL A 242 -1.68 0.16 5.78
CA VAL A 242 -2.76 -0.66 6.33
C VAL A 242 -2.61 -0.67 7.84
N LEU A 243 -3.64 -0.22 8.55
CA LEU A 243 -3.66 -0.03 9.98
C LEU A 243 -4.52 -1.12 10.63
N PHE A 244 -3.92 -1.96 11.48
CA PHE A 244 -4.60 -3.03 12.23
C PHE A 244 -4.68 -2.76 13.74
#